data_AF-A0A946H332-F1
#
_entry.id   AF-A0A946H332-F1
#
_cell.length_a   1.000
_cell.length_b   1.000
_cell.length_c   1.000
_cell.angle_alpha   90.00
_cell.angle_beta   90.00
_cell.angle_gamma   90.00
#
_symmetry.space_group_name_H-M   'P 1'
#
loop_
_entity.id
_entity.type
_entity.pdbx_description
1 polymer ?
#
loop_
_entity_poly.entity_id
_entity_poly.type
_entity_poly.pdbx_seq_one_letter_code
_entity_poly.pdbx_strand_id
1 'polypeptide(L)'
;FAPYLKHGKGYVSIPKDDDVLSIGLNRAVVLIAEKAAKGPGQGRAAPPLKELGEHPDDQAAVEVKKGRYGPYVAHKRTFASLPKGVEPEDVTMEMALELLAKKLDSKKKKAPAKKAVPKKKAAAKKKAGAKKKAPAKKSAKAKKAAPESAPDASQED
;
A
#
# COMPACT_ATOMS: atom_id res chain seq x y z
N PHE A 1 -8.03 -10.42 -3.24
CA PHE A 1 -7.55 -9.25 -4.01
C PHE A 1 -8.81 -8.53 -4.50
N ALA A 2 -8.97 -7.22 -4.27
CA ALA A 2 -10.18 -6.49 -4.69
C ALA A 2 -10.01 -5.94 -6.13
N PRO A 3 -11.10 -5.78 -6.90
CA PRO A 3 -11.03 -5.20 -8.23
C PRO A 3 -10.52 -3.74 -8.19
N TYR A 4 -9.76 -3.35 -9.22
CA TYR A 4 -9.09 -2.06 -9.27
C TYR A 4 -8.92 -1.57 -10.71
N LEU A 5 -8.91 -0.25 -10.88
CA LEU A 5 -8.53 0.46 -12.08
C LEU A 5 -7.03 0.75 -12.04
N LYS A 6 -6.33 0.56 -13.15
CA LYS A 6 -4.91 0.89 -13.29
C LYS A 6 -4.75 1.93 -14.39
N HIS A 7 -4.09 3.03 -14.08
CA HIS A 7 -3.79 4.09 -15.04
C HIS A 7 -2.33 4.52 -14.90
N GLY A 8 -1.53 4.28 -15.95
CA GLY A 8 -0.08 4.48 -15.92
C GLY A 8 0.59 3.70 -14.78
N LYS A 9 1.27 4.44 -13.88
CA LYS A 9 1.91 3.89 -12.67
C LYS A 9 0.99 3.84 -11.45
N GLY A 10 -0.20 4.44 -11.53
CA GLY A 10 -1.17 4.52 -10.44
C GLY A 10 -2.23 3.42 -10.50
N TYR A 11 -2.85 3.15 -9.36
CA TYR A 11 -4.01 2.27 -9.25
C TYR A 11 -5.04 2.84 -8.28
N VAL A 12 -6.32 2.57 -8.54
CA VAL A 12 -7.45 2.93 -7.68
C VAL A 12 -8.33 1.71 -7.51
N SER A 13 -8.61 1.32 -6.26
CA SER A 13 -9.57 0.24 -5.98
C SER A 13 -10.98 0.68 -6.36
N ILE A 14 -11.74 -0.21 -7.00
CA ILE A 14 -13.14 0.04 -7.35
C ILE A 14 -13.97 -0.06 -6.06
N PRO A 15 -14.86 0.92 -5.75
CA PRO A 15 -15.80 0.84 -4.62
C PRO A 15 -16.69 -0.40 -4.72
N LYS A 16 -17.29 -0.84 -3.61
CA LYS A 16 -18.17 -2.01 -3.61
C LYS A 16 -19.48 -1.76 -4.38
N ASP A 17 -19.84 -0.50 -4.53
CA ASP A 17 -21.06 -0.05 -5.20
C ASP A 17 -20.93 -0.01 -6.73
N ASP A 18 -19.69 -0.07 -7.25
CA ASP A 18 -19.41 -0.07 -8.68
C ASP A 18 -18.99 -1.49 -9.14
N ASP A 19 -19.60 -2.00 -10.22
CA ASP A 19 -19.26 -3.31 -10.79
C ASP A 19 -18.24 -3.19 -11.94
N VAL A 20 -17.34 -4.17 -12.04
CA VAL A 20 -16.23 -4.18 -13.00
C VAL A 20 -16.72 -4.29 -14.44
N LEU A 21 -17.88 -4.92 -14.66
CA LEU A 21 -18.44 -5.13 -16.00
C LEU A 21 -19.30 -3.96 -16.46
N SER A 22 -19.79 -3.14 -15.53
CA SER A 22 -20.66 -1.99 -15.83
C SER A 22 -19.97 -0.63 -15.69
N ILE A 23 -18.80 -0.56 -15.03
CA ILE A 23 -18.10 0.70 -14.81
C ILE A 23 -17.66 1.33 -16.14
N GLY A 24 -18.27 2.46 -16.48
CA GLY A 24 -17.95 3.23 -17.68
C GLY A 24 -16.70 4.10 -17.54
N LEU A 25 -16.19 4.59 -18.68
CA LEU A 25 -15.02 5.47 -18.75
C LEU A 25 -15.15 6.71 -17.85
N ASN A 26 -16.32 7.35 -17.85
CA ASN A 26 -16.57 8.56 -17.06
C ASN A 26 -16.40 8.30 -15.56
N ARG A 27 -16.96 7.19 -15.06
CA ARG A 27 -16.82 6.79 -13.66
C ARG A 27 -15.37 6.46 -13.31
N ALA A 28 -14.67 5.76 -14.21
CA ALA A 28 -13.26 5.43 -14.03
C ALA A 28 -12.37 6.69 -13.92
N VAL A 29 -12.59 7.69 -14.77
CA VAL A 29 -11.85 8.96 -14.73
C VAL A 29 -12.12 9.69 -13.41
N VAL A 30 -13.36 9.72 -12.93
CA VAL A 30 -13.72 10.31 -11.63
C VAL A 30 -12.97 9.61 -10.50
N LEU A 31 -12.98 8.29 -10.43
CA LEU A 31 -12.28 7.54 -9.37
C LEU A 31 -10.76 7.79 -9.40
N ILE A 32 -10.17 7.88 -10.59
CA ILE A 32 -8.75 8.21 -10.76
C ILE A 32 -8.46 9.63 -10.27
N ALA A 33 -9.29 10.60 -10.65
CA ALA A 33 -9.16 11.99 -10.24
C ALA A 33 -9.33 12.17 -8.73
N GLU A 34 -10.35 11.54 -8.13
CA GLU A 34 -10.56 11.54 -6.67
C GLU A 34 -9.36 10.96 -5.92
N LYS A 35 -8.78 9.87 -6.42
CA LYS A 35 -7.60 9.26 -5.82
C LYS A 35 -6.37 10.16 -5.96
N ALA A 36 -6.21 10.81 -7.12
CA ALA A 36 -5.13 11.76 -7.35
C ALA A 36 -5.24 12.98 -6.41
N ALA A 37 -6.46 13.49 -6.22
CA ALA A 37 -6.74 14.61 -5.31
C ALA A 37 -6.47 14.28 -3.84
N LYS A 38 -6.84 13.07 -3.39
CA LYS A 38 -6.51 12.59 -2.04
C LYS A 38 -5.00 12.36 -1.87
N GLY A 39 -4.26 12.07 -2.93
CA GLY A 39 -2.81 11.85 -2.86
C GLY A 39 -2.41 10.45 -2.36
N PRO A 40 -1.12 10.10 -2.52
CA PRO A 40 -0.62 8.76 -2.20
C PRO A 40 -0.70 8.49 -0.69
N GLY A 41 -1.43 7.44 -0.31
CA GLY A 41 -1.56 6.99 1.09
C GLY A 41 -2.68 7.65 1.90
N GLN A 42 -3.30 8.73 1.41
CA GLN A 42 -4.30 9.49 2.16
C GLN A 42 -5.69 8.85 2.15
N GLY A 43 -5.96 7.86 1.28
CA GLY A 43 -7.18 7.04 1.34
C GLY A 43 -7.31 6.16 2.60
N ARG A 44 -6.35 6.25 3.54
CA ARG A 44 -6.36 5.64 4.88
C ARG A 44 -6.12 6.66 5.99
N ALA A 45 -5.91 7.93 5.67
CA ALA A 45 -5.77 8.96 6.69
C ALA A 45 -7.15 9.18 7.29
N ALA A 46 -7.32 8.75 8.55
CA ALA A 46 -8.54 9.04 9.29
C ALA A 46 -8.69 10.57 9.40
N PRO A 47 -9.93 11.09 9.31
CA PRO A 47 -10.17 12.50 9.63
C PRO A 47 -9.63 12.82 11.04
N PRO A 48 -9.15 14.06 11.27
CA PRO A 48 -8.71 14.47 12.60
C PRO A 48 -9.89 14.33 13.58
N LEU A 49 -9.58 13.78 14.76
CA LEU A 49 -10.52 13.63 15.87
C LEU A 49 -10.75 14.98 16.54
N LYS A 50 -9.70 15.80 16.66
CA LYS A 50 -9.74 17.14 17.25
C LYS A 50 -8.63 18.01 16.68
N GLU A 51 -8.96 19.22 16.27
CA GLU A 51 -7.99 20.24 15.86
C GLU A 51 -7.73 21.15 17.06
N LEU A 52 -6.47 21.27 17.48
CA LEU A 52 -6.07 22.06 18.65
C LEU A 52 -5.64 23.48 18.28
N GLY A 53 -5.51 23.77 16.99
CA GLY A 53 -5.09 25.07 16.47
C GLY A 53 -3.59 25.13 16.15
N GLU A 54 -3.05 26.33 16.14
CA GLU A 54 -1.66 26.61 15.75
C GLU A 54 -0.71 26.54 16.94
N HIS A 55 0.44 25.88 16.76
CA HIS A 55 1.50 25.82 17.76
C HIS A 55 2.08 27.23 18.02
N PRO A 56 2.25 27.66 19.29
CA PRO A 56 2.69 29.02 19.62
C PRO A 56 4.06 29.40 19.05
N ASP A 57 5.02 28.47 19.01
CA ASP A 57 6.37 28.73 18.46
C ASP A 57 6.45 28.74 16.93
N ASP A 58 5.60 27.97 16.27
CA ASP A 58 5.81 27.50 14.89
C ASP A 58 4.63 27.81 13.95
N GLN A 59 3.54 28.34 14.49
CA GLN A 59 2.25 28.65 13.84
C GLN A 59 1.67 27.52 12.98
N ALA A 60 2.07 26.28 13.25
CA ALA A 60 1.61 25.14 12.47
C ALA A 60 0.50 24.39 13.17
N ALA A 61 -0.42 23.85 12.38
CA ALA A 61 -1.56 23.10 12.87
C ALA A 61 -1.13 21.90 13.72
N VAL A 62 -1.76 21.79 14.89
CA VAL A 62 -1.68 20.67 15.82
C VAL A 62 -3.01 19.95 15.80
N GLU A 63 -2.99 18.67 15.42
CA GLU A 63 -4.20 17.88 15.22
C GLU A 63 -4.08 16.52 15.94
N VAL A 64 -5.16 16.07 16.56
CA VAL A 64 -5.28 14.73 17.13
C VAL A 64 -5.89 13.82 16.06
N LYS A 65 -5.23 12.72 15.72
CA LYS A 65 -5.66 11.76 14.70
C LYS A 65 -5.75 10.34 15.26
N LYS A 66 -6.63 9.53 14.67
CA LYS A 66 -6.72 8.09 14.97
C LYS A 66 -5.70 7.30 14.15
N GLY A 67 -4.77 6.62 14.83
CA GLY A 67 -3.75 5.78 14.19
C GLY A 67 -3.93 4.29 14.48
N ARG A 68 -3.12 3.45 13.81
CA ARG A 68 -3.09 1.99 14.03
C ARG A 68 -2.80 1.61 15.48
N TYR A 69 -1.99 2.42 16.18
CA TYR A 69 -1.54 2.16 17.55
C TYR A 69 -2.33 2.92 18.61
N GLY A 70 -3.40 3.62 18.22
CA GLY A 70 -4.19 4.50 19.09
C GLY A 70 -4.17 5.96 18.63
N PRO A 71 -4.86 6.85 19.37
CA PRO A 71 -4.87 8.27 19.10
C PRO A 71 -3.46 8.88 19.28
N TYR A 72 -3.13 9.84 18.42
CA TYR A 72 -1.85 10.56 18.46
C TYR A 72 -2.01 12.02 18.07
N VAL A 73 -1.16 12.87 18.63
CA VAL A 73 -0.99 14.26 18.22
C VAL A 73 -0.03 14.32 17.03
N ALA A 74 -0.44 14.99 15.97
CA ALA A 74 0.34 15.29 14.79
C ALA A 74 0.69 16.77 14.75
N HIS A 75 1.97 17.07 14.60
CA HIS A 75 2.49 18.43 14.37
C HIS A 75 3.61 18.36 13.33
N LYS A 76 3.41 18.98 12.15
CA LYS A 76 4.34 18.92 10.99
C LYS A 76 4.81 17.48 10.70
N ARG A 77 6.05 17.14 11.08
CA ARG A 77 6.70 15.82 10.87
C ARG A 77 6.92 15.03 12.17
N THR A 78 6.34 15.51 13.26
CA THR A 78 6.43 14.94 14.61
C THR A 78 5.08 14.37 15.01
N PHE A 79 5.11 13.13 15.53
CA PHE A 79 3.92 12.41 15.94
C PHE A 79 4.14 11.86 17.36
N ALA A 80 3.29 12.27 18.30
CA ALA A 80 3.34 11.83 19.68
C ALA A 80 2.05 11.06 20.02
N SER A 81 2.20 9.79 20.41
CA SER A 81 1.07 8.97 20.84
C SER A 81 0.53 9.46 22.17
N LEU A 82 -0.80 9.47 22.32
CA LEU A 82 -1.42 9.76 23.60
C LEU A 82 -1.17 8.59 24.58
N PRO A 83 -1.00 8.88 25.88
CA PRO A 83 -0.95 7.85 26.91
C PRO A 83 -2.29 7.10 27.00
N LYS A 84 -2.24 5.85 27.49
CA LYS A 84 -3.43 5.03 27.67
C LYS A 84 -4.30 5.63 28.77
N GLY A 85 -5.58 5.89 28.47
CA GLY A 85 -6.53 6.48 29.42
C GLY A 85 -6.82 7.96 29.19
N VAL A 86 -6.10 8.63 28.28
CA VAL A 86 -6.48 9.97 27.81
C VAL A 86 -7.29 9.83 26.53
N GLU A 87 -8.52 10.33 26.57
CA GLU A 87 -9.39 10.38 25.40
C GLU A 87 -8.90 11.47 24.43
N PRO A 88 -9.08 11.28 23.12
CA PRO A 88 -8.65 12.27 22.12
C PRO A 88 -9.38 13.62 22.26
N GLU A 89 -10.54 13.63 22.90
CA GLU A 89 -11.38 14.82 23.09
C GLU A 89 -10.90 15.69 24.25
N ASP A 90 -10.33 15.09 25.30
CA ASP A 90 -9.79 15.80 26.48
C ASP A 90 -8.38 16.37 26.26
N VAL A 91 -7.80 16.14 25.07
CA VAL A 91 -6.48 16.70 24.78
C VAL A 91 -6.57 18.22 24.68
N THR A 92 -5.78 18.89 25.51
CA THR A 92 -5.53 20.33 25.45
C THR A 92 -4.24 20.61 24.68
N MET A 93 -4.10 21.86 24.21
CA MET A 93 -2.89 22.30 23.53
C MET A 93 -1.65 22.10 24.41
N GLU A 94 -1.71 22.46 25.70
CA GLU A 94 -0.58 22.36 26.63
C GLU A 94 -0.07 20.91 26.76
N MET A 95 -0.98 19.94 26.93
CA MET A 95 -0.61 18.53 26.98
C MET A 95 -0.02 18.05 25.65
N ALA A 96 -0.55 18.53 24.52
CA ALA A 96 -0.01 18.22 23.21
C ALA A 96 1.43 18.72 23.05
N LEU A 97 1.72 19.95 23.50
CA LEU A 97 3.07 20.54 23.47
C LEU A 97 4.05 19.71 24.29
N GLU A 98 3.68 19.31 25.51
CA GLU A 98 4.52 18.45 26.34
C GLU A 98 4.85 17.11 25.67
N LEU A 99 3.84 16.44 25.11
CA LEU A 99 4.01 15.14 24.46
C LEU A 99 4.90 15.27 23.21
N LEU A 100 4.75 16.36 22.46
CA LEU A 100 5.58 16.66 21.29
C LEU A 100 7.04 16.93 21.69
N ALA A 101 7.28 17.75 22.72
CA ALA A 101 8.62 18.03 23.25
C ALA A 101 9.31 16.74 23.73
N LYS A 102 8.65 15.96 24.59
CA LYS A 102 9.13 14.65 25.07
C LYS A 102 9.49 13.72 23.90
N LYS A 103 8.72 13.76 22.81
CA LYS A 103 8.97 12.94 21.62
C LYS A 103 10.17 13.43 20.81
N LEU A 104 10.36 14.73 20.67
CA LEU A 104 11.52 15.33 20.00
C LEU A 104 12.82 14.96 20.75
N ASP A 105 12.82 15.04 22.08
CA ASP A 105 13.95 14.62 22.91
C ASP A 105 14.22 13.11 22.84
N SER A 106 13.16 12.30 22.89
CA SER A 106 13.27 10.84 22.77
C SER A 106 13.81 10.41 21.41
N LYS A 107 13.55 11.16 20.34
CA LYS A 107 14.05 10.89 18.99
C LYS A 107 15.56 11.18 18.88
N LYS A 108 16.08 12.16 19.63
CA LYS A 108 17.53 12.39 19.78
C LYS A 108 18.21 11.32 20.64
N LYS A 109 17.54 10.79 21.66
CA LYS A 109 18.09 9.74 22.56
C LYS A 109 17.99 8.31 22.01
N LYS A 110 17.13 8.04 21.03
CA LYS A 110 17.08 6.74 20.34
C LYS A 110 17.96 6.77 19.08
N ALA A 111 19.27 6.85 19.27
CA ALA A 111 20.19 6.33 18.28
C ALA A 111 19.90 4.83 18.08
N PRO A 112 19.86 4.31 16.84
CA PRO A 112 19.65 2.89 16.64
C PRO A 112 20.85 2.16 17.25
N ALA A 113 20.62 1.46 18.37
CA ALA A 113 21.48 0.38 18.75
C ALA A 113 21.47 -0.59 17.56
N LYS A 114 22.51 -0.51 16.72
CA LYS A 114 22.82 -1.47 15.69
C LYS A 114 22.85 -2.82 16.40
N LYS A 115 21.75 -3.58 16.33
CA LYS A 115 21.81 -5.03 16.52
C LYS A 115 22.71 -5.51 15.39
N ALA A 116 23.98 -5.69 15.73
CA ALA A 116 24.93 -6.41 14.93
C ALA A 116 24.31 -7.76 14.60
N VAL A 117 23.91 -7.92 13.34
CA VAL A 117 23.77 -9.25 12.75
C VAL A 117 25.15 -9.91 12.89
N PRO A 118 25.31 -11.00 13.66
CA PRO A 118 26.56 -11.73 13.62
C PRO A 118 26.68 -12.29 12.20
N LYS A 119 27.65 -11.76 11.45
CA LYS A 119 28.13 -12.37 10.21
C LYS A 119 28.59 -13.78 10.55
N LYS A 120 27.73 -14.78 10.35
CA LYS A 120 28.19 -16.17 10.30
C LYS A 120 29.03 -16.32 9.04
N LYS A 121 30.32 -16.35 9.30
CA LYS A 121 31.46 -16.55 8.41
C LYS A 121 31.16 -17.64 7.37
N ALA A 122 31.47 -17.32 6.11
CA ALA A 122 31.59 -18.29 5.05
C ALA A 122 32.59 -19.40 5.44
N ALA A 123 32.18 -20.65 5.30
CA ALA A 123 33.09 -21.78 5.14
C ALA A 123 32.87 -22.32 3.73
N ALA A 124 33.87 -22.14 2.88
CA ALA A 124 33.88 -22.58 1.50
C ALA A 124 34.50 -23.99 1.37
N LYS A 125 33.86 -24.82 0.53
CA LYS A 125 34.41 -25.84 -0.37
C LYS A 125 34.99 -27.17 0.17
N LYS A 126 34.37 -28.27 -0.27
CA LYS A 126 34.83 -29.24 -1.31
C LYS A 126 33.58 -29.98 -1.85
N LYS A 127 33.15 -29.82 -3.12
CA LYS A 127 33.50 -30.56 -4.37
C LYS A 127 33.35 -32.09 -4.22
N ALA A 128 32.68 -32.88 -5.06
CA ALA A 128 32.38 -32.87 -6.51
C ALA A 128 31.11 -33.73 -6.81
N GLY A 129 30.44 -33.77 -7.97
CA GLY A 129 30.74 -33.31 -9.34
C GLY A 129 29.48 -32.76 -10.05
N ALA A 130 29.60 -31.87 -11.04
CA ALA A 130 29.83 -32.16 -12.48
C ALA A 130 28.74 -33.07 -13.06
N LYS A 131 27.98 -32.75 -14.12
CA LYS A 131 28.11 -31.75 -15.20
C LYS A 131 26.78 -31.78 -16.01
N LYS A 132 26.34 -30.61 -16.48
CA LYS A 132 25.79 -30.32 -17.83
C LYS A 132 24.66 -31.21 -18.43
N LYS A 133 23.48 -30.61 -18.67
CA LYS A 133 22.95 -30.18 -20.01
C LYS A 133 21.42 -30.00 -19.97
N ALA A 134 20.95 -28.80 -20.29
CA ALA A 134 19.91 -28.67 -21.33
C ALA A 134 20.65 -28.54 -22.69
N PRO A 135 20.02 -28.59 -23.88
CA PRO A 135 18.61 -28.89 -24.21
C PRO A 135 18.47 -29.93 -25.36
N ALA A 136 17.29 -30.51 -25.61
CA ALA A 136 16.89 -30.94 -26.96
C ALA A 136 15.41 -31.37 -27.04
N LYS A 137 14.69 -30.65 -27.91
CA LYS A 137 13.54 -31.12 -28.70
C LYS A 137 13.78 -32.50 -29.33
N LYS A 138 12.75 -33.37 -29.30
CA LYS A 138 12.27 -34.23 -30.42
C LYS A 138 10.95 -34.86 -29.96
N SER A 139 9.75 -34.47 -30.43
CA SER A 139 9.14 -34.56 -31.76
C SER A 139 8.92 -35.98 -32.31
N ALA A 140 7.69 -36.17 -32.83
CA ALA A 140 7.11 -37.28 -33.61
C ALA A 140 6.62 -38.49 -32.80
N LYS A 141 5.39 -39.00 -32.99
CA LYS A 141 4.72 -39.36 -34.26
C LYS A 141 3.20 -39.51 -33.98
N ALA A 142 2.24 -38.80 -34.59
CA ALA A 142 1.80 -38.72 -35.99
C ALA A 142 1.03 -39.97 -36.53
N LYS A 143 -0.29 -39.78 -36.75
CA LYS A 143 -1.18 -40.30 -37.82
C LYS A 143 -2.43 -39.41 -37.73
N LYS A 144 -2.81 -38.47 -38.63
CA LYS A 144 -2.86 -38.32 -40.10
C LYS A 144 -3.94 -39.18 -40.79
N ALA A 145 -5.05 -38.53 -41.16
CA ALA A 145 -5.78 -38.53 -42.45
C ALA A 145 -7.04 -37.66 -42.25
N ALA A 146 -7.13 -36.42 -42.73
CA ALA A 146 -7.28 -35.90 -44.11
C ALA A 146 -8.77 -35.55 -44.43
N PRO A 147 -9.02 -34.50 -45.24
CA PRO A 147 -10.28 -33.75 -45.31
C PRO A 147 -11.11 -34.08 -46.57
N GLU A 148 -12.43 -33.87 -46.54
CA GLU A 148 -13.24 -33.25 -47.62
C GLU A 148 -14.74 -33.39 -47.33
N SER A 149 -15.45 -32.26 -47.42
CA SER A 149 -16.66 -32.04 -48.23
C SER A 149 -17.62 -31.04 -47.56
N ALA A 150 -17.77 -29.89 -48.23
CA ALA A 150 -18.97 -29.07 -48.25
C ALA A 150 -19.57 -29.23 -49.67
N PRO A 151 -20.69 -28.59 -50.04
CA PRO A 151 -21.92 -28.21 -49.33
C PRO A 151 -23.17 -28.84 -50.00
N ASP A 152 -24.36 -28.86 -49.37
CA ASP A 152 -25.62 -28.82 -50.14
C ASP A 152 -26.81 -28.29 -49.32
N ALA A 153 -27.75 -27.71 -50.06
CA ALA A 153 -28.82 -26.79 -49.67
C ALA A 153 -30.11 -27.46 -49.14
N SER A 154 -31.16 -26.62 -48.95
CA SER A 154 -32.60 -26.87 -48.64
C SER A 154 -32.97 -26.41 -47.21
N GLN A 155 -33.59 -25.24 -46.94
CA GLN A 155 -34.89 -24.65 -47.33
C GLN A 155 -36.08 -25.14 -46.46
N GLU A 156 -37.08 -24.26 -46.26
CA GLU A 156 -38.22 -24.20 -45.31
C GLU A 156 -37.89 -23.34 -44.05
N ASP A 157 -38.50 -22.17 -43.81
CA ASP A 157 -39.84 -21.61 -44.12
C ASP A 157 -39.75 -20.16 -44.64
#